data_AF-A0A0L7LAD9-F1
#
_entry.id   AF-A0A0L7LAD9-F1
#
_cell.length_a   1.000
_cell.length_b   1.000
_cell.length_c   1.000
_cell.angle_alpha   90.00
_cell.angle_beta   90.00
_cell.angle_gamma   90.00
#
_symmetry.space_group_name_H-M   'P 1'
#
loop_
_entity.id
_entity.type
_entity.pdbx_description
1 polymer ?
#
loop_
_entity_poly.entity_id
_entity_poly.type
_entity_poly.pdbx_seq_one_letter_code
_entity_poly.pdbx_strand_id
1 'polypeptide(L)'
;MNEEIDEYDIYHQDFTTVSEWEVFIARIEEILNDWRLSKASLPKFTSSPVSTKKWTGKTEEIRFHGLTFILSYHAVEVAKDTDSTEGSDDKSVTGELHNGIWNATTHFMDDVDGSPFPVSNWYGLSRYVMLYCSTPLSDGSLIKLVMSSVNIAFANVDCGVPLFVKIREHWQHTYLGFYEDNEYKTSFDTIHLKRISNQCSHLSGLVSLFKSKIASPVALDAVVVSTKFSYELKELEAFGWKKMTHSNEFLSIDGFDVKKLIDLPFGSEKNPIQSVLLNAIWPKFRECTIVESSTFSDIDPLMAPTWTITLKIRDNFTCQLSETISRLMDLLENGKLLMDILGLSRSLGLINPLHKITEAPITISKLVKAAMGHSKNTGDFKGPIADDLLMPLLYYVFPDAVEDDTFNYPEKFEVEFKQADSSEPRLCHYVKTSPVGGLVWRLSVTAARLHHAGGLPYLAHLWYEFTQELQYRWEHRIPVP
;
A
#
# COMPACT_ATOMS: atom_id res chain seq x y z
N MET A 1 -15.82 28.98 86.69
CA MET A 1 -14.67 28.21 86.16
C MET A 1 -15.07 27.86 84.75
N ASN A 2 -14.49 28.56 83.78
CA ASN A 2 -14.75 28.37 82.36
C ASN A 2 -14.10 27.06 81.94
N GLU A 3 -14.86 26.16 81.33
CA GLU A 3 -14.29 25.15 80.44
C GLU A 3 -15.10 25.23 79.15
N GLU A 4 -14.45 25.88 78.18
CA GLU A 4 -14.80 25.89 76.78
C GLU A 4 -14.75 24.43 76.31
N ILE A 5 -15.89 23.91 75.86
CA ILE A 5 -15.94 22.63 75.15
C ILE A 5 -15.51 22.96 73.73
N ASP A 6 -14.27 22.60 73.41
CA ASP A 6 -13.70 22.65 72.07
C ASP A 6 -14.72 22.16 71.03
N GLU A 7 -15.02 23.03 70.07
CA GLU A 7 -15.56 22.65 68.77
C GLU A 7 -14.58 21.65 68.15
N TYR A 8 -14.80 20.36 68.40
CA TYR A 8 -14.17 19.31 67.63
C TYR A 8 -14.54 19.55 66.17
N ASP A 9 -13.53 19.95 65.39
CA ASP A 9 -13.46 19.79 63.94
C ASP A 9 -14.17 18.49 63.55
N ILE A 10 -15.42 18.62 63.09
CA ILE A 10 -16.11 17.54 62.40
C ILE A 10 -15.39 17.46 61.05
N TYR A 11 -14.28 16.73 61.04
CA TYR A 11 -13.65 16.24 59.82
C TYR A 11 -14.68 15.35 59.14
N HIS A 12 -15.46 15.94 58.23
CA HIS A 12 -16.19 15.20 57.22
C HIS A 12 -15.13 14.54 56.32
N GLN A 13 -14.68 13.35 56.72
CA GLN A 13 -13.95 12.47 55.81
C GLN A 13 -14.93 12.09 54.70
N ASP A 14 -14.70 12.65 53.51
CA ASP A 14 -15.41 12.27 52.31
C ASP A 14 -15.03 10.81 51.97
N PHE A 15 -15.93 9.88 52.24
CA PHE A 15 -15.78 8.45 51.92
C PHE A 15 -16.26 8.12 50.50
N THR A 16 -16.42 9.12 49.63
CA THR A 16 -16.77 8.90 48.22
C THR A 16 -15.57 8.31 47.49
N THR A 17 -15.41 6.99 47.57
CA THR A 17 -14.50 6.28 46.67
C THR A 17 -15.07 6.42 45.27
N VAL A 18 -14.43 7.23 44.42
CA VAL A 18 -14.83 7.41 43.02
C VAL A 18 -14.88 6.04 42.36
N SER A 19 -16.03 5.70 41.81
CA SER A 19 -16.23 4.41 41.16
C SER A 19 -15.38 4.32 39.88
N GLU A 20 -14.95 3.11 39.49
CA GLU A 20 -14.26 2.92 38.20
C GLU A 20 -15.07 3.47 37.01
N TRP A 21 -16.40 3.47 37.15
CA TRP A 21 -17.33 4.02 36.18
C TRP A 21 -17.26 5.54 36.07
N GLU A 22 -17.23 6.27 37.19
CA GLU A 22 -17.04 7.72 37.20
C GLU A 22 -15.65 8.12 36.70
N VAL A 23 -14.61 7.37 37.07
CA VAL A 23 -13.24 7.58 36.53
C VAL A 23 -13.23 7.42 35.01
N PHE A 24 -13.94 6.42 34.48
CA PHE A 24 -14.04 6.19 33.04
C PHE A 24 -14.74 7.34 32.32
N ILE A 25 -15.87 7.82 32.86
CA ILE A 25 -16.60 8.97 32.32
C ILE A 25 -15.73 10.23 32.33
N ALA A 26 -15.14 10.56 33.49
CA ALA A 26 -14.29 11.73 33.66
C ALA A 26 -13.09 11.71 32.69
N ARG A 27 -12.49 10.53 32.45
CA ARG A 27 -11.40 10.41 31.49
C ARG A 27 -11.86 10.65 30.05
N ILE A 28 -13.05 10.17 29.66
CA ILE A 28 -13.60 10.47 28.33
C ILE A 28 -13.86 11.98 28.20
N GLU A 29 -14.44 12.61 29.23
CA GLU A 29 -14.71 14.06 29.23
C GLU A 29 -13.44 14.89 29.09
N GLU A 30 -12.39 14.55 29.84
CA GLU A 30 -11.08 15.17 29.76
C GLU A 30 -10.54 15.13 28.33
N ILE A 31 -10.56 13.95 27.70
CA ILE A 31 -10.06 13.76 26.34
C ILE A 31 -10.87 14.56 25.32
N LEU A 32 -12.21 14.55 25.43
CA LEU A 32 -13.08 15.30 24.52
C LEU A 32 -12.86 16.82 24.65
N ASN A 33 -12.63 17.31 25.88
CA ASN A 33 -12.29 18.71 26.15
C ASN A 33 -10.90 19.08 25.63
N ASP A 34 -9.89 18.23 25.86
CA ASP A 34 -8.52 18.42 25.37
C ASP A 34 -8.46 18.47 23.83
N TRP A 35 -9.29 17.66 23.19
CA TRP A 35 -9.41 17.66 21.73
C TRP A 35 -10.28 18.79 21.19
N ARG A 36 -10.90 19.60 22.07
CA ARG A 36 -11.76 20.75 21.75
C ARG A 36 -12.96 20.37 20.87
N LEU A 37 -13.62 19.27 21.21
CA LEU A 37 -14.74 18.73 20.44
C LEU A 37 -16.11 19.26 20.86
N SER A 38 -16.18 20.27 21.74
CA SER A 38 -17.42 20.95 22.08
C SER A 38 -18.01 21.71 20.88
N LYS A 39 -19.34 21.78 20.79
CA LYS A 39 -20.04 22.49 19.71
C LYS A 39 -19.53 23.93 19.51
N ALA A 40 -19.21 24.62 20.60
CA ALA A 40 -18.72 26.00 20.57
C ALA A 40 -17.30 26.16 20.01
N SER A 41 -16.46 25.13 20.12
CA SER A 41 -15.05 25.20 19.69
C SER A 41 -14.82 24.64 18.28
N LEU A 42 -15.82 24.01 17.68
CA LEU A 42 -15.66 23.41 16.35
C LEU A 42 -15.72 24.50 15.26
N PRO A 43 -14.78 24.46 14.29
CA PRO A 43 -14.82 25.39 13.16
C PRO A 43 -16.10 25.14 12.34
N LYS A 44 -16.84 26.22 12.11
CA LYS A 44 -17.99 26.27 11.19
C LYS A 44 -17.47 26.16 9.75
N PHE A 45 -18.07 25.29 8.95
CA PHE A 45 -17.59 25.01 7.60
C PHE A 45 -17.98 26.10 6.59
N THR A 46 -17.03 26.46 5.74
CA THR A 46 -17.27 27.21 4.50
C THR A 46 -17.54 26.22 3.35
N SER A 47 -18.49 26.56 2.49
CA SER A 47 -18.91 25.72 1.37
C SER A 47 -17.90 25.73 0.22
N SER A 48 -16.98 24.76 0.16
CA SER A 48 -16.39 24.29 -1.10
C SER A 48 -15.89 22.84 -0.98
N PRO A 49 -16.20 21.94 -1.92
CA PRO A 49 -15.86 20.53 -1.83
C PRO A 49 -14.57 20.25 -2.60
N VAL A 50 -13.43 20.45 -1.95
CA VAL A 50 -12.22 19.69 -2.30
C VAL A 50 -11.72 19.03 -1.02
N SER A 51 -12.41 17.97 -0.61
CA SER A 51 -11.91 17.11 0.44
C SER A 51 -10.63 16.47 -0.07
N THR A 52 -9.52 16.72 0.61
CA THR A 52 -8.39 15.81 0.43
C THR A 52 -8.83 14.48 1.04
N LYS A 53 -8.71 13.35 0.33
CA LYS A 53 -9.02 12.00 0.89
C LYS A 53 -8.03 11.58 2.00
N LYS A 54 -7.47 12.55 2.73
CA LYS A 54 -6.46 12.39 3.76
C LYS A 54 -7.10 12.65 5.11
N TRP A 55 -7.09 11.61 5.94
CA TRP A 55 -7.63 11.65 7.29
C TRP A 55 -6.55 12.01 8.29
N THR A 56 -6.92 12.88 9.22
CA THR A 56 -6.12 13.16 10.42
C THR A 56 -6.80 12.55 11.62
N GLY A 57 -6.03 12.13 12.62
CA GLY A 57 -6.61 11.58 13.82
C GLY A 57 -5.75 11.71 15.06
N LYS A 58 -6.42 11.64 16.21
CA LYS A 58 -5.83 11.60 17.55
C LYS A 58 -6.33 10.34 18.24
N THR A 59 -5.50 9.73 19.07
CA THR A 59 -5.85 8.49 19.76
C THR A 59 -5.36 8.50 21.19
N GLU A 60 -6.18 8.04 22.12
CA GLU A 60 -5.83 7.88 23.52
C GLU A 60 -6.37 6.57 24.09
N GLU A 61 -5.62 6.01 25.05
CA GLU A 61 -5.94 4.74 25.71
C GLU A 61 -6.61 4.99 27.06
N ILE A 62 -7.67 4.25 27.35
CA ILE A 62 -8.46 4.33 28.57
C ILE A 62 -8.67 2.93 29.13
N ARG A 63 -8.52 2.75 30.45
CA ARG A 63 -8.74 1.45 31.11
C ARG A 63 -10.07 1.44 31.85
N PHE A 64 -10.84 0.37 31.70
CA PHE A 64 -12.12 0.19 32.37
C PHE A 64 -12.44 -1.30 32.56
N HIS A 65 -12.77 -1.72 33.78
CA HIS A 65 -13.03 -3.13 34.14
C HIS A 65 -11.96 -4.13 33.64
N GLY A 66 -10.68 -3.75 33.77
CA GLY A 66 -9.56 -4.58 33.31
C GLY A 66 -9.40 -4.67 31.79
N LEU A 67 -10.25 -3.99 31.02
CA LEU A 67 -10.17 -3.89 29.58
C LEU A 67 -9.51 -2.58 29.17
N THR A 68 -8.85 -2.62 28.01
CA THR A 68 -8.20 -1.47 27.41
C THR A 68 -9.03 -0.99 26.22
N PHE A 69 -9.53 0.23 26.33
CA PHE A 69 -10.27 0.94 25.30
C PHE A 69 -9.36 1.96 24.63
N ILE A 70 -9.55 2.17 23.34
CA ILE A 70 -8.89 3.19 22.57
C ILE A 70 -9.98 4.13 22.07
N LEU A 71 -9.89 5.39 22.48
CA LEU A 71 -10.70 6.48 21.97
C LEU A 71 -9.92 7.13 20.82
N SER A 72 -10.56 7.30 19.68
CA SER A 72 -9.93 7.82 18.47
C SER A 72 -10.81 8.87 17.80
N TYR A 73 -10.24 10.03 17.50
CA TYR A 73 -10.89 11.08 16.72
C TYR A 73 -10.36 11.05 15.30
N HIS A 74 -11.27 11.15 14.32
CA HIS A 74 -10.93 11.16 12.90
C HIS A 74 -11.64 12.31 12.21
N ALA A 75 -10.91 13.09 11.41
CA ALA A 75 -11.45 14.17 10.59
C ALA A 75 -10.72 14.29 9.24
N VAL A 76 -11.50 14.61 8.21
CA VAL A 76 -11.00 14.88 6.85
C VAL A 76 -10.26 16.22 6.82
N GLU A 77 -9.07 16.24 6.23
CA GLU A 77 -8.27 17.47 6.08
C GLU A 77 -8.89 18.36 4.98
N VAL A 78 -9.32 19.56 5.37
CA VAL A 78 -9.87 20.57 4.46
C VAL A 78 -8.71 21.34 3.84
N ALA A 79 -8.62 21.35 2.50
CA ALA A 79 -7.68 22.21 1.81
C ALA A 79 -8.01 23.67 2.12
N LYS A 80 -7.08 24.39 2.76
CA LYS A 80 -7.23 25.83 3.01
C LYS A 80 -7.03 26.58 1.69
N ASP A 81 -8.10 26.88 0.97
CA ASP A 81 -8.04 27.94 -0.04
C ASP A 81 -7.98 29.29 0.67
N THR A 82 -6.95 30.07 0.35
CA THR A 82 -6.64 31.36 0.98
C THR A 82 -7.56 32.52 0.59
N ASP A 83 -8.61 32.30 -0.20
CA ASP A 83 -9.53 33.38 -0.63
C ASP A 83 -10.98 32.90 -0.70
N SER A 84 -11.70 32.92 0.43
CA SER A 84 -13.15 33.04 0.36
C SER A 84 -13.66 34.00 1.43
N THR A 85 -14.23 35.09 0.93
CA THR A 85 -15.00 36.11 1.65
C THR A 85 -16.04 35.48 2.58
N GLU A 86 -16.13 36.04 3.79
CA GLU A 86 -17.12 35.74 4.83
C GLU A 86 -18.55 35.80 4.27
N GLY A 87 -19.06 34.64 3.84
CA GLY A 87 -20.47 34.42 3.51
C GLY A 87 -21.18 33.83 4.72
N SER A 88 -22.15 34.56 5.26
CA SER A 88 -22.92 34.27 6.47
C SER A 88 -23.95 33.14 6.30
N ASP A 89 -23.53 31.94 5.90
CA ASP A 89 -24.39 30.76 5.94
C ASP A 89 -24.01 29.91 7.16
N ASP A 90 -24.67 30.18 8.29
CA ASP A 90 -24.60 29.39 9.52
C ASP A 90 -25.20 27.98 9.26
N LYS A 91 -24.47 27.12 8.55
CA LYS A 91 -24.84 25.71 8.41
C LYS A 91 -24.36 24.96 9.65
N SER A 92 -25.33 24.54 10.47
CA SER A 92 -25.08 23.69 11.63
C SER A 92 -24.45 22.35 11.20
N VAL A 93 -23.74 21.70 12.12
CA VAL A 93 -23.18 20.34 11.95
C VAL A 93 -24.25 19.35 11.46
N THR A 94 -25.51 19.59 11.81
CA THR A 94 -26.69 18.85 11.33
C THR A 94 -26.88 18.96 9.82
N GLY A 95 -26.66 20.14 9.22
CA GLY A 95 -26.69 20.31 7.76
C GLY A 95 -25.60 19.51 7.05
N GLU A 96 -24.41 19.40 7.65
CA GLU A 96 -23.34 18.53 7.15
C GLU A 96 -23.71 17.06 7.25
N LEU A 97 -24.27 16.62 8.38
CA LEU A 97 -24.69 15.23 8.57
C LEU A 97 -25.76 14.84 7.55
N HIS A 98 -26.76 15.70 7.33
CA HIS A 98 -27.82 15.45 6.35
C HIS A 98 -27.29 15.41 4.91
N ASN A 99 -26.44 16.38 4.54
CA ASN A 99 -25.79 16.38 3.23
C ASN A 99 -24.85 15.19 3.05
N GLY A 100 -24.14 14.81 4.12
CA GLY A 100 -23.27 13.66 4.20
C GLY A 100 -24.01 12.36 3.92
N ILE A 101 -25.10 12.11 4.64
CA ILE A 101 -25.98 10.95 4.41
C ILE A 101 -26.49 10.97 2.96
N TRP A 102 -26.93 12.12 2.46
CA TRP A 102 -27.40 12.24 1.07
C TRP A 102 -26.30 11.97 0.04
N ASN A 103 -25.05 12.33 0.32
CA ASN A 103 -23.91 12.03 -0.55
C ASN A 103 -23.46 10.57 -0.42
N ALA A 104 -23.52 9.98 0.77
CA ALA A 104 -23.23 8.56 0.97
C ALA A 104 -24.18 7.67 0.14
N THR A 105 -25.44 8.08 -0.03
CA THR A 105 -26.39 7.34 -0.88
C THR A 105 -26.02 7.35 -2.38
N THR A 106 -25.21 8.28 -2.90
CA THR A 106 -24.78 8.23 -4.32
C THR A 106 -23.64 7.25 -4.57
N HIS A 107 -22.66 7.23 -3.68
CA HIS A 107 -21.40 6.49 -3.89
C HIS A 107 -21.34 5.13 -3.17
N PHE A 108 -22.39 4.80 -2.42
CA PHE A 108 -22.72 3.51 -1.81
C PHE A 108 -21.54 2.53 -1.65
N MET A 109 -20.71 2.79 -0.63
CA MET A 109 -19.68 1.85 -0.14
C MET A 109 -18.58 1.45 -1.14
N ASP A 110 -18.45 2.11 -2.30
CA ASP A 110 -17.44 1.76 -3.32
C ASP A 110 -16.13 2.55 -3.18
N ASP A 111 -16.22 3.80 -2.71
CA ASP A 111 -15.03 4.61 -2.47
C ASP A 111 -14.41 4.24 -1.13
N VAL A 112 -13.18 3.71 -1.16
CA VAL A 112 -12.31 3.75 0.01
C VAL A 112 -11.99 5.24 0.23
N ASP A 113 -12.65 5.83 1.21
CA ASP A 113 -12.52 7.23 1.59
C ASP A 113 -11.20 7.51 2.35
N GLY A 114 -10.40 6.47 2.60
CA GLY A 114 -9.16 6.53 3.36
C GLY A 114 -9.38 6.53 4.88
N SER A 115 -10.63 6.39 5.33
CA SER A 115 -10.98 6.36 6.75
C SER A 115 -10.56 5.04 7.40
N PRO A 116 -10.07 5.05 8.65
CA PRO A 116 -9.79 3.82 9.39
C PRO A 116 -11.02 2.95 9.66
N PHE A 117 -12.22 3.55 9.69
CA PHE A 117 -13.46 2.85 9.98
C PHE A 117 -14.53 3.12 8.90
N PRO A 118 -15.35 2.13 8.54
CA PRO A 118 -16.27 2.26 7.40
C PRO A 118 -17.49 3.16 7.70
N VAL A 119 -17.67 3.59 8.96
CA VAL A 119 -18.79 4.42 9.41
C VAL A 119 -18.85 5.79 8.71
N SER A 120 -17.70 6.32 8.30
CA SER A 120 -17.62 7.55 7.51
C SER A 120 -18.30 7.41 6.16
N ASN A 121 -18.06 6.29 5.46
CA ASN A 121 -18.70 6.02 4.18
C ASN A 121 -20.19 5.63 4.36
N TRP A 122 -20.54 4.89 5.42
CA TRP A 122 -21.92 4.43 5.65
C TRP A 122 -22.87 5.57 5.98
N TYR A 123 -22.42 6.52 6.79
CA TYR A 123 -23.24 7.64 7.27
C TYR A 123 -22.82 8.99 6.68
N GLY A 124 -21.83 9.01 5.78
CA GLY A 124 -21.34 10.22 5.10
C GLY A 124 -20.66 11.23 6.03
N LEU A 125 -19.89 10.76 7.01
CA LEU A 125 -19.29 11.59 8.04
C LEU A 125 -17.95 12.16 7.58
N SER A 126 -17.75 13.47 7.77
CA SER A 126 -16.46 14.15 7.60
C SER A 126 -15.59 14.11 8.86
N ARG A 127 -16.21 13.87 10.02
CA ARG A 127 -15.58 13.78 11.33
C ARG A 127 -16.37 12.84 12.23
N TYR A 128 -15.68 12.04 13.03
CA TYR A 128 -16.31 11.17 14.01
C TYR A 128 -15.33 10.81 15.13
N VAL A 129 -15.89 10.39 16.27
CA VAL A 129 -15.14 9.78 17.37
C VAL A 129 -15.48 8.30 17.40
N MET A 130 -14.48 7.44 17.56
CA MET A 130 -14.63 5.99 17.66
C MET A 130 -13.97 5.48 18.94
N LEU A 131 -14.76 4.79 19.75
CA LEU A 131 -14.31 4.04 20.92
C LEU A 131 -14.33 2.55 20.58
N TYR A 132 -13.20 1.88 20.73
CA TYR A 132 -13.13 0.43 20.54
C TYR A 132 -12.20 -0.20 21.56
N CYS A 133 -12.50 -1.45 21.95
CA CYS A 133 -11.65 -2.20 22.85
C CYS A 133 -10.68 -3.09 22.06
N SER A 134 -9.48 -3.33 22.60
CA SER A 134 -8.54 -4.31 22.02
C SER A 134 -9.17 -5.71 21.95
N THR A 135 -9.97 -6.08 22.95
CA THR A 135 -10.72 -7.34 22.99
C THR A 135 -12.17 -7.14 22.48
N PRO A 136 -12.79 -8.16 21.86
CA PRO A 136 -14.15 -8.06 21.35
C PRO A 136 -15.18 -7.86 22.48
N LEU A 137 -16.06 -6.88 22.30
CA LEU A 137 -17.12 -6.54 23.26
C LEU A 137 -18.39 -7.33 22.94
N SER A 138 -18.52 -8.53 23.50
CA SER A 138 -19.68 -9.41 23.25
C SER A 138 -20.72 -9.41 24.36
N ASP A 139 -20.36 -8.98 25.57
CA ASP A 139 -21.29 -8.92 26.70
C ASP A 139 -22.25 -7.73 26.58
N GLY A 140 -23.55 -8.03 26.52
CA GLY A 140 -24.60 -7.02 26.41
C GLY A 140 -24.69 -6.08 27.60
N SER A 141 -24.32 -6.53 28.81
CA SER A 141 -24.37 -5.68 30.01
C SER A 141 -23.27 -4.62 29.97
N LEU A 142 -22.04 -5.05 29.67
CA LEU A 142 -20.90 -4.17 29.48
C LEU A 142 -21.09 -3.19 28.32
N ILE A 143 -21.64 -3.64 27.17
CA ILE A 143 -21.94 -2.74 26.04
C ILE A 143 -22.88 -1.61 26.48
N LYS A 144 -23.96 -1.94 27.19
CA LYS A 144 -24.91 -0.93 27.69
C LYS A 144 -24.24 0.03 28.69
N LEU A 145 -23.38 -0.49 29.56
CA LEU A 145 -22.64 0.33 30.52
C LEU A 145 -21.68 1.30 29.82
N VAL A 146 -20.92 0.83 28.83
CA VAL A 146 -20.02 1.69 28.02
C VAL A 146 -20.84 2.71 27.25
N MET A 147 -21.90 2.31 26.56
CA MET A 147 -22.78 3.25 25.84
C MET A 147 -23.38 4.30 26.77
N SER A 148 -23.81 3.92 27.98
CA SER A 148 -24.33 4.86 28.98
C SER A 148 -23.25 5.84 29.43
N SER A 149 -22.05 5.34 29.72
CA SER A 149 -20.90 6.17 30.15
C SER A 149 -20.57 7.22 29.10
N VAL A 150 -20.56 6.79 27.84
CA VAL A 150 -20.25 7.67 26.71
C VAL A 150 -21.36 8.68 26.45
N ASN A 151 -22.64 8.31 26.58
CA ASN A 151 -23.75 9.27 26.49
C ASN A 151 -23.65 10.36 27.56
N ILE A 152 -23.26 10.01 28.79
CA ILE A 152 -23.08 10.97 29.89
C ILE A 152 -21.93 11.93 29.57
N ALA A 153 -20.75 11.38 29.24
CA ALA A 153 -19.58 12.19 28.89
C ALA A 153 -19.84 13.12 27.69
N PHE A 154 -20.54 12.61 26.67
CA PHE A 154 -20.94 13.38 25.49
C PHE A 154 -21.83 14.57 25.86
N ALA A 155 -22.84 14.34 26.71
CA ALA A 155 -23.78 15.38 27.14
C ALA A 155 -23.10 16.43 28.01
N ASN A 156 -22.21 16.02 28.93
CA ASN A 156 -21.49 16.92 29.83
C ASN A 156 -20.53 17.87 29.09
N VAL A 157 -19.90 17.40 28.00
CA VAL A 157 -18.97 18.19 27.18
C VAL A 157 -19.70 19.02 26.10
N ASP A 158 -21.00 18.76 25.88
CA ASP A 158 -21.76 19.27 24.73
C ASP A 158 -21.00 19.01 23.40
N CYS A 159 -20.65 17.74 23.18
CA CYS A 159 -19.82 17.33 22.06
C CYS A 159 -20.54 17.57 20.72
N GLY A 160 -19.85 18.18 19.76
CA GLY A 160 -20.38 18.51 18.44
C GLY A 160 -20.03 17.51 17.35
N VAL A 161 -19.56 16.31 17.69
CA VAL A 161 -19.12 15.29 16.72
C VAL A 161 -19.79 13.95 17.00
N PRO A 162 -20.31 13.23 15.99
CA PRO A 162 -20.88 11.89 16.17
C PRO A 162 -19.90 10.91 16.82
N LEU A 163 -20.38 10.14 17.80
CA LEU A 163 -19.57 9.18 18.54
C LEU A 163 -20.06 7.75 18.30
N PHE A 164 -19.14 6.86 17.99
CA PHE A 164 -19.36 5.42 17.76
C PHE A 164 -18.62 4.55 18.77
N VAL A 165 -19.22 3.43 19.13
CA VAL A 165 -18.60 2.33 19.88
C VAL A 165 -18.59 1.08 19.02
N LYS A 166 -17.40 0.50 18.82
CA LYS A 166 -17.25 -0.79 18.13
C LYS A 166 -17.63 -1.93 19.08
N ILE A 167 -18.58 -2.75 18.67
CA ILE A 167 -19.11 -3.87 19.45
C ILE A 167 -18.90 -5.21 18.72
N ARG A 168 -19.06 -6.31 19.47
CA ARG A 168 -18.89 -7.69 19.02
C ARG A 168 -17.47 -8.00 18.53
N GLU A 169 -17.35 -9.01 17.68
CA GLU A 169 -16.10 -9.44 17.07
C GLU A 169 -15.58 -8.40 16.08
N HIS A 170 -14.26 -8.20 16.06
CA HIS A 170 -13.64 -7.14 15.26
C HIS A 170 -13.87 -7.26 13.75
N TRP A 171 -14.10 -8.48 13.25
CA TRP A 171 -14.39 -8.78 11.85
C TRP A 171 -15.85 -8.48 11.44
N GLN A 172 -16.78 -8.34 12.40
CA GLN A 172 -18.20 -8.14 12.11
C GLN A 172 -18.55 -6.69 11.76
N HIS A 173 -17.63 -5.75 11.93
CA HIS A 173 -17.83 -4.32 11.66
C HIS A 173 -19.16 -3.79 12.23
N THR A 174 -19.48 -4.16 13.48
CA THR A 174 -20.70 -3.71 14.16
C THR A 174 -20.37 -2.52 15.06
N TYR A 175 -21.05 -1.40 14.81
CA TYR A 175 -20.92 -0.13 15.52
C TYR A 175 -22.27 0.34 16.03
N LEU A 176 -22.26 0.94 17.22
CA LEU A 176 -23.39 1.70 17.76
C LEU A 176 -22.94 3.14 17.93
N GLY A 177 -23.66 4.09 17.37
CA GLY A 177 -23.31 5.50 17.51
C GLY A 177 -24.51 6.37 17.76
N PHE A 178 -24.23 7.59 18.20
CA PHE A 178 -25.25 8.60 18.38
C PHE A 178 -24.66 10.01 18.17
N TYR A 179 -25.56 10.95 17.91
CA TYR A 179 -25.28 12.38 17.87
C TYR A 179 -26.51 13.12 18.41
N GLU A 180 -26.29 14.11 19.27
CA GLU A 180 -27.36 14.88 19.88
C GLU A 180 -27.10 16.38 19.70
N ASP A 181 -28.00 17.01 18.95
CA ASP A 181 -28.11 18.45 18.83
C ASP A 181 -29.25 18.96 19.73
N ASN A 182 -29.39 20.28 19.88
CA ASN A 182 -30.38 20.86 20.80
C ASN A 182 -31.82 20.44 20.50
N GLU A 183 -32.13 20.12 19.24
CA GLU A 183 -33.48 19.81 18.77
C GLU A 183 -33.65 18.34 18.35
N TYR A 184 -32.57 17.64 18.01
CA TYR A 184 -32.63 16.33 17.36
C TYR A 184 -31.60 15.37 17.94
N LYS A 185 -32.01 14.11 18.10
CA LYS A 185 -31.12 13.00 18.41
C LYS A 185 -31.07 12.04 17.22
N THR A 186 -29.88 11.81 16.72
CA THR A 186 -29.62 10.84 15.65
C THR A 186 -28.97 9.60 16.24
N SER A 187 -29.57 8.44 16.02
CA SER A 187 -29.01 7.13 16.40
C SER A 187 -28.44 6.43 15.16
N PHE A 188 -27.20 5.96 15.27
CA PHE A 188 -26.51 5.22 14.23
C PHE A 188 -26.40 3.75 14.63
N ASP A 189 -27.35 2.94 14.16
CA ASP A 189 -27.38 1.52 14.48
C ASP A 189 -26.90 0.67 13.31
N THR A 190 -25.98 -0.25 13.60
CA THR A 190 -25.62 -1.32 12.67
C THR A 190 -26.12 -2.65 13.20
N ILE A 191 -26.64 -3.49 12.31
CA ILE A 191 -27.13 -4.82 12.68
C ILE A 191 -26.37 -5.85 11.85
N HIS A 192 -25.76 -6.80 12.55
CA HIS A 192 -25.18 -7.99 11.93
C HIS A 192 -26.14 -9.17 12.02
N LEU A 193 -26.57 -9.70 10.88
CA LEU A 193 -27.42 -10.89 10.79
C LEU A 193 -26.58 -12.10 10.36
N LYS A 194 -26.44 -13.09 11.24
CA LYS A 194 -25.73 -14.35 10.92
C LYS A 194 -26.40 -15.14 9.79
N ARG A 195 -27.73 -15.03 9.68
CA ARG A 195 -28.54 -15.61 8.59
C ARG A 195 -29.48 -14.55 8.08
N ILE A 196 -29.56 -14.40 6.76
CA ILE A 196 -30.46 -13.46 6.10
C ILE A 196 -31.86 -14.11 6.11
N SER A 197 -32.84 -13.43 6.71
CA SER A 197 -34.25 -13.81 6.61
C SER A 197 -34.75 -13.53 5.19
N ASN A 198 -35.72 -14.30 4.70
CA ASN A 198 -36.35 -14.06 3.38
C ASN A 198 -36.94 -12.64 3.26
N GLN A 199 -37.32 -12.00 4.37
CA GLN A 199 -37.79 -10.61 4.36
C GLN A 199 -36.66 -9.59 4.11
N CYS A 200 -35.41 -9.96 4.35
CA CYS A 200 -34.25 -9.09 4.14
C CYS A 200 -33.51 -9.42 2.84
N SER A 201 -34.03 -10.33 2.02
CA SER A 201 -33.38 -10.77 0.77
C SER A 201 -33.73 -9.93 -0.45
N HIS A 202 -34.69 -9.02 -0.31
CA HIS A 202 -35.25 -8.24 -1.42
C HIS A 202 -35.55 -6.81 -0.96
N LEU A 203 -35.58 -5.86 -1.89
CA LEU A 203 -35.70 -4.43 -1.60
C LEU A 203 -36.96 -4.08 -0.82
N SER A 204 -38.13 -4.61 -1.25
CA SER A 204 -39.40 -4.24 -0.61
C SER A 204 -39.45 -4.63 0.87
N GLY A 205 -38.84 -5.76 1.24
CA GLY A 205 -38.76 -6.21 2.61
C GLY A 205 -37.76 -5.42 3.45
N LEU A 206 -36.62 -5.00 2.87
CA LEU A 206 -35.68 -4.07 3.51
C LEU A 206 -36.32 -2.70 3.78
N VAL A 207 -37.06 -2.17 2.80
CA VAL A 207 -37.83 -0.92 2.96
C VAL A 207 -38.90 -1.07 4.04
N SER A 208 -39.62 -2.19 4.09
CA SER A 208 -40.59 -2.47 5.14
C SER A 208 -39.94 -2.53 6.53
N LEU A 209 -38.76 -3.14 6.64
CA LEU A 209 -38.00 -3.22 7.89
C LEU A 209 -37.49 -1.85 8.34
N PHE A 210 -37.06 -1.01 7.39
CA PHE A 210 -36.67 0.37 7.67
C PHE A 210 -37.85 1.18 8.21
N LYS A 211 -39.00 1.14 7.54
CA LYS A 211 -40.22 1.84 7.97
C LYS A 211 -40.73 1.36 9.33
N SER A 212 -40.66 0.05 9.62
CA SER A 212 -41.08 -0.49 10.92
C SER A 212 -40.18 -0.02 12.06
N LYS A 213 -38.88 0.16 11.81
CA LYS A 213 -37.92 0.70 12.78
C LYS A 213 -38.14 2.17 13.11
N ILE A 214 -38.63 2.98 12.18
CA ILE A 214 -38.95 4.39 12.45
C ILE A 214 -40.11 4.48 13.46
N ALA A 215 -41.01 3.49 13.46
CA ALA A 215 -42.17 3.44 14.36
C ALA A 215 -42.99 4.75 14.35
N SER A 216 -43.06 5.41 13.19
CA SER A 216 -43.75 6.70 13.04
C SER A 216 -45.26 6.53 13.30
N PRO A 217 -45.88 7.42 14.10
CA PRO A 217 -47.32 7.44 14.28
C PRO A 217 -48.08 7.97 13.04
N VAL A 218 -47.35 8.54 12.06
CA VAL A 218 -47.88 9.09 10.82
C VAL A 218 -47.39 8.27 9.63
N ALA A 219 -48.20 8.22 8.56
CA ALA A 219 -47.80 7.61 7.30
C ALA A 219 -46.47 8.21 6.79
N LEU A 220 -45.53 7.33 6.47
CA LEU A 220 -44.21 7.72 5.98
C LEU A 220 -44.26 7.97 4.47
N ASP A 221 -43.55 8.99 4.03
CA ASP A 221 -43.29 9.25 2.62
C ASP A 221 -42.51 8.10 1.96
N ALA A 222 -42.48 8.11 0.62
CA ALA A 222 -41.72 7.15 -0.17
C ALA A 222 -40.22 7.25 0.15
N VAL A 223 -39.60 6.13 0.49
CA VAL A 223 -38.17 6.07 0.82
C VAL A 223 -37.37 6.21 -0.47
N VAL A 224 -36.29 7.00 -0.42
CA VAL A 224 -35.29 7.07 -1.48
C VAL A 224 -34.23 6.02 -1.20
N VAL A 225 -33.94 5.18 -2.18
CA VAL A 225 -33.01 4.05 -2.05
C VAL A 225 -31.99 4.07 -3.19
N SER A 226 -30.82 3.52 -2.91
CA SER A 226 -29.82 3.15 -3.91
C SER A 226 -29.59 1.65 -3.80
N THR A 227 -29.48 0.96 -4.94
CA THR A 227 -29.22 -0.49 -4.99
C THR A 227 -27.97 -0.78 -5.81
N LYS A 228 -27.26 -1.84 -5.41
CA LYS A 228 -26.03 -2.29 -6.07
C LYS A 228 -26.02 -3.81 -6.12
N PHE A 229 -25.76 -4.35 -7.31
CA PHE A 229 -25.47 -5.77 -7.51
C PHE A 229 -23.97 -5.92 -7.76
N SER A 230 -23.32 -6.72 -6.91
CA SER A 230 -21.88 -6.94 -6.95
C SER A 230 -21.57 -8.37 -7.39
N TYR A 231 -20.84 -8.50 -8.49
CA TYR A 231 -20.39 -9.76 -9.06
C TYR A 231 -18.88 -9.87 -8.89
N GLU A 232 -18.42 -10.87 -8.15
CA GLU A 232 -16.98 -11.13 -7.99
C GLU A 232 -16.56 -12.29 -8.89
N LEU A 233 -15.71 -11.99 -9.88
CA LEU A 233 -15.02 -13.00 -10.66
C LEU A 233 -13.75 -13.41 -9.92
N LYS A 234 -13.76 -14.60 -9.33
CA LYS A 234 -12.61 -15.23 -8.67
C LYS A 234 -11.82 -16.06 -9.68
N GLU A 235 -10.51 -16.22 -9.41
CA GLU A 235 -9.62 -17.13 -10.14
C GLU A 235 -9.45 -16.80 -11.64
N LEU A 236 -8.75 -15.70 -11.93
CA LEU A 236 -8.27 -15.39 -13.29
C LEU A 236 -6.99 -16.17 -13.64
N GLU A 237 -6.96 -17.48 -13.37
CA GLU A 237 -5.77 -18.33 -13.53
C GLU A 237 -5.42 -18.66 -14.99
N ALA A 238 -6.26 -18.24 -15.95
CA ALA A 238 -6.04 -18.50 -17.36
C ALA A 238 -4.83 -17.76 -17.96
N PHE A 239 -4.27 -16.76 -17.27
CA PHE A 239 -3.17 -15.93 -17.79
C PHE A 239 -1.93 -16.00 -16.89
N GLY A 240 -1.11 -17.03 -17.10
CA GLY A 240 0.30 -16.94 -16.75
C GLY A 240 1.02 -16.23 -17.88
N TRP A 241 1.78 -15.17 -17.59
CA TRP A 241 2.84 -14.78 -18.52
C TRP A 241 3.68 -16.04 -18.67
N LYS A 242 3.78 -16.58 -19.89
CA LYS A 242 4.68 -17.72 -20.13
C LYS A 242 5.99 -17.28 -19.52
N LYS A 243 6.42 -17.93 -18.43
CA LYS A 243 7.79 -17.80 -17.95
C LYS A 243 8.58 -18.03 -19.20
N MET A 244 9.23 -16.99 -19.70
CA MET A 244 10.07 -17.12 -20.86
C MET A 244 11.17 -17.99 -20.30
N THR A 245 10.98 -19.30 -20.43
CA THR A 245 12.02 -20.29 -20.27
C THR A 245 12.92 -19.94 -21.44
N HIS A 246 13.67 -18.86 -21.29
CA HIS A 246 14.93 -18.72 -21.95
C HIS A 246 15.64 -19.97 -21.46
N SER A 247 15.59 -21.00 -22.30
CA SER A 247 16.59 -22.03 -22.29
C SER A 247 17.90 -21.28 -22.05
N ASN A 248 18.76 -21.82 -21.19
CA ASN A 248 20.15 -21.38 -21.11
C ASN A 248 20.90 -21.66 -22.44
N GLU A 249 20.20 -21.66 -23.57
CA GLU A 249 20.69 -21.79 -24.93
C GLU A 249 21.59 -20.62 -25.29
N PHE A 250 21.41 -19.43 -24.70
CA PHE A 250 22.44 -18.38 -24.86
C PHE A 250 23.76 -18.74 -24.15
N LEU A 251 23.75 -19.68 -23.19
CA LEU A 251 24.96 -20.27 -22.60
C LEU A 251 25.51 -21.45 -23.43
N SER A 252 24.84 -21.82 -24.52
CA SER A 252 25.34 -22.81 -25.48
C SER A 252 26.13 -22.15 -26.60
N ILE A 253 27.12 -22.88 -27.10
CA ILE A 253 28.08 -22.44 -28.13
C ILE A 253 27.35 -21.99 -29.41
N ASP A 254 26.30 -22.70 -29.82
CA ASP A 254 25.55 -22.42 -31.06
C ASP A 254 24.48 -21.32 -30.89
N GLY A 255 24.28 -20.79 -29.68
CA GLY A 255 23.13 -19.95 -29.32
C GLY A 255 23.44 -18.52 -28.90
N PHE A 256 24.71 -18.09 -28.98
CA PHE A 256 25.12 -16.72 -28.64
C PHE A 256 24.51 -15.70 -29.61
N ASP A 257 23.67 -14.81 -29.07
CA ASP A 257 23.02 -13.73 -29.81
C ASP A 257 22.92 -12.49 -28.91
N VAL A 258 23.45 -11.36 -29.39
CA VAL A 258 23.40 -10.06 -28.69
C VAL A 258 21.97 -9.61 -28.41
N LYS A 259 21.00 -9.97 -29.26
CA LYS A 259 19.59 -9.64 -29.00
C LYS A 259 19.08 -10.34 -27.74
N LYS A 260 19.47 -11.60 -27.52
CA LYS A 260 19.13 -12.37 -26.31
C LYS A 260 19.80 -11.86 -25.03
N LEU A 261 20.87 -11.06 -25.15
CA LEU A 261 21.51 -10.38 -24.03
C LEU A 261 20.67 -9.19 -23.54
N ILE A 262 20.06 -8.47 -24.48
CA ILE A 262 19.25 -7.26 -24.21
C ILE A 262 17.83 -7.64 -23.78
N ASP A 263 17.34 -8.83 -24.15
CA ASP A 263 16.05 -9.38 -23.74
C ASP A 263 16.07 -9.84 -22.26
N LEU A 264 15.91 -8.88 -21.35
CA LEU A 264 15.72 -9.12 -19.92
C LEU A 264 14.32 -9.70 -19.63
N PRO A 265 14.20 -10.61 -18.64
CA PRO A 265 12.92 -11.23 -18.34
C PRO A 265 11.95 -10.20 -17.75
N PHE A 266 10.78 -10.04 -18.37
CA PHE A 266 9.76 -9.07 -18.00
C PHE A 266 8.42 -9.74 -17.74
N GLY A 267 7.62 -9.16 -16.84
CA GLY A 267 6.30 -9.65 -16.47
C GLY A 267 6.24 -10.33 -15.11
N SER A 268 5.01 -10.66 -14.70
CA SER A 268 4.72 -11.35 -13.43
C SER A 268 4.62 -12.86 -13.66
N GLU A 269 5.16 -13.67 -12.75
CA GLU A 269 5.08 -15.14 -12.88
C GLU A 269 3.64 -15.68 -12.83
N LYS A 270 2.76 -14.95 -12.15
CA LYS A 270 1.33 -15.26 -12.01
C LYS A 270 0.51 -14.04 -12.38
N ASN A 271 -0.79 -14.22 -12.66
CA ASN A 271 -1.70 -13.09 -12.83
C ASN A 271 -1.68 -12.22 -11.56
N PRO A 272 -1.29 -10.93 -11.63
CA PRO A 272 -1.28 -10.06 -10.47
C PRO A 272 -2.69 -9.77 -9.94
N ILE A 273 -3.73 -10.00 -10.75
CA ILE A 273 -5.12 -9.80 -10.37
C ILE A 273 -5.61 -11.01 -9.56
N GLN A 274 -6.13 -10.74 -8.36
CA GLN A 274 -6.75 -11.73 -7.47
C GLN A 274 -8.21 -11.97 -7.87
N SER A 275 -8.99 -10.90 -7.94
CA SER A 275 -10.38 -10.92 -8.34
C SER A 275 -10.77 -9.61 -9.01
N VAL A 276 -11.84 -9.68 -9.79
CA VAL A 276 -12.46 -8.52 -10.44
C VAL A 276 -13.87 -8.40 -9.88
N LEU A 277 -14.16 -7.24 -9.28
CA LEU A 277 -15.49 -6.92 -8.78
C LEU A 277 -16.19 -6.02 -9.80
N LEU A 278 -17.30 -6.49 -10.37
CA LEU A 278 -18.19 -5.72 -11.21
C LEU A 278 -19.42 -5.31 -10.39
N ASN A 279 -19.71 -4.02 -10.33
CA ASN A 279 -20.88 -3.48 -9.67
C ASN A 279 -21.83 -2.84 -10.69
N ALA A 280 -23.10 -3.23 -10.64
CA ALA A 280 -24.20 -2.57 -11.35
C ALA A 280 -25.04 -1.77 -10.34
N ILE A 281 -25.15 -0.45 -10.53
CA ILE A 281 -25.63 0.49 -9.50
C ILE A 281 -26.82 1.29 -10.01
N TRP A 282 -27.87 1.39 -9.20
CA TRP A 282 -29.00 2.32 -9.35
C TRP A 282 -28.97 3.33 -8.20
N PRO A 283 -28.45 4.54 -8.42
CA PRO A 283 -28.39 5.55 -7.39
C PRO A 283 -29.73 6.29 -7.25
N LYS A 284 -30.13 6.57 -6.01
CA LYS A 284 -31.16 7.56 -5.63
C LYS A 284 -32.47 7.48 -6.43
N PHE A 285 -33.18 6.37 -6.33
CA PHE A 285 -34.53 6.23 -6.86
C PHE A 285 -35.56 6.07 -5.74
N ARG A 286 -36.83 6.35 -6.02
CA ARG A 286 -37.91 6.14 -5.04
C ARG A 286 -38.28 4.67 -4.98
N GLU A 287 -38.63 4.16 -3.80
CA GLU A 287 -39.03 2.77 -3.60
C GLU A 287 -40.13 2.25 -4.56
N CYS A 288 -40.97 3.14 -5.11
CA CYS A 288 -42.03 2.79 -6.05
C CYS A 288 -41.58 2.66 -7.51
N THR A 289 -40.34 3.07 -7.84
CA THR A 289 -39.84 3.10 -9.22
C THR A 289 -39.42 1.72 -9.71
N ILE A 290 -38.92 0.86 -8.83
CA ILE A 290 -38.38 -0.45 -9.16
C ILE A 290 -38.98 -1.47 -8.19
N VAL A 291 -39.65 -2.50 -8.71
CA VAL A 291 -40.23 -3.55 -7.88
C VAL A 291 -39.25 -4.71 -7.76
N GLU A 292 -38.76 -4.94 -6.54
CA GLU A 292 -37.91 -6.08 -6.21
C GLU A 292 -38.48 -6.79 -4.97
N SER A 293 -39.04 -7.96 -5.20
CA SER A 293 -39.78 -8.79 -4.25
C SER A 293 -39.37 -10.25 -4.36
N SER A 294 -39.81 -11.09 -3.42
CA SER A 294 -39.52 -12.53 -3.45
C SER A 294 -40.07 -13.27 -4.69
N THR A 295 -41.05 -12.68 -5.38
CA THR A 295 -41.75 -13.31 -6.52
C THR A 295 -41.49 -12.63 -7.85
N PHE A 296 -40.99 -11.39 -7.84
CA PHE A 296 -40.84 -10.56 -9.03
C PHE A 296 -39.73 -9.54 -8.85
N SER A 297 -38.95 -9.33 -9.90
CA SER A 297 -37.77 -8.48 -9.95
C SER A 297 -37.75 -7.68 -11.25
N ASP A 298 -37.82 -6.36 -11.16
CA ASP A 298 -37.56 -5.41 -12.27
C ASP A 298 -36.06 -5.16 -12.45
N ILE A 299 -35.21 -5.66 -11.57
CA ILE A 299 -33.78 -5.32 -11.55
C ILE A 299 -33.01 -6.21 -12.52
N ASP A 300 -32.79 -5.70 -13.73
CA ASP A 300 -31.83 -6.26 -14.68
C ASP A 300 -30.49 -5.52 -14.59
N PRO A 301 -29.40 -6.16 -14.15
CA PRO A 301 -28.04 -5.61 -14.14
C PRO A 301 -27.61 -4.90 -15.43
N LEU A 302 -28.10 -5.37 -16.58
CA LEU A 302 -27.76 -4.78 -17.88
C LEU A 302 -28.38 -3.38 -18.08
N MET A 303 -29.47 -3.08 -17.37
CA MET A 303 -30.17 -1.80 -17.42
C MET A 303 -29.69 -0.82 -16.35
N ALA A 304 -28.65 -1.17 -15.57
CA ALA A 304 -28.14 -0.29 -14.53
C ALA A 304 -27.50 0.98 -15.13
N PRO A 305 -27.80 2.18 -14.58
CA PRO A 305 -27.30 3.45 -15.11
C PRO A 305 -25.80 3.64 -14.91
N THR A 306 -25.21 3.04 -13.87
CA THR A 306 -23.79 3.20 -13.53
C THR A 306 -23.15 1.85 -13.27
N TRP A 307 -22.02 1.59 -13.92
CA TRP A 307 -21.23 0.37 -13.74
C TRP A 307 -19.84 0.73 -13.22
N THR A 308 -19.35 0.00 -12.21
CA THR A 308 -17.98 0.16 -11.71
C THR A 308 -17.25 -1.19 -11.74
N ILE A 309 -15.96 -1.16 -12.10
CA ILE A 309 -15.09 -2.33 -12.07
C ILE A 309 -13.92 -2.04 -11.15
N THR A 310 -13.77 -2.86 -10.11
CA THR A 310 -12.67 -2.77 -9.15
C THR A 310 -11.77 -3.98 -9.29
N LEU A 311 -10.49 -3.73 -9.56
CA LEU A 311 -9.47 -4.77 -9.63
C LEU A 311 -8.86 -4.97 -8.24
N LYS A 312 -8.97 -6.18 -7.69
CA LYS A 312 -8.24 -6.56 -6.49
C LYS A 312 -6.89 -7.14 -6.90
N ILE A 313 -5.81 -6.41 -6.62
CA ILE A 313 -4.44 -6.84 -6.90
C ILE A 313 -3.96 -7.73 -5.74
N ARG A 314 -3.18 -8.76 -6.04
CA ARG A 314 -2.53 -9.61 -5.03
C ARG A 314 -1.40 -8.84 -4.36
N ASP A 315 -1.25 -8.94 -3.05
CA ASP A 315 -0.18 -8.25 -2.33
C ASP A 315 1.22 -8.84 -2.61
N ASN A 316 1.28 -10.13 -2.94
CA ASN A 316 2.53 -10.88 -3.09
C ASN A 316 2.64 -11.52 -4.48
N PHE A 317 3.01 -10.74 -5.49
CA PHE A 317 3.40 -11.26 -6.80
C PHE A 317 4.86 -10.92 -7.13
N THR A 318 5.55 -11.87 -7.75
CA THR A 318 6.93 -11.74 -8.17
C THR A 318 6.98 -11.27 -9.62
N CYS A 319 7.62 -10.13 -9.83
CA CYS A 319 7.97 -9.65 -11.17
C CYS A 319 9.40 -10.08 -11.50
N GLN A 320 9.59 -10.68 -12.68
CA GLN A 320 10.88 -11.24 -13.09
C GLN A 320 11.98 -10.17 -13.18
N LEU A 321 11.68 -9.01 -13.77
CA LEU A 321 12.63 -7.91 -13.86
C LEU A 321 12.98 -7.34 -12.48
N SER A 322 11.96 -7.15 -11.63
CA SER A 322 12.17 -6.67 -10.26
C SER A 322 13.09 -7.62 -9.51
N GLU A 323 12.89 -8.93 -9.64
CA GLU A 323 13.75 -9.93 -9.01
C GLU A 323 15.20 -9.86 -9.52
N THR A 324 15.41 -9.69 -10.83
CA THR A 324 16.77 -9.53 -11.38
C THR A 324 17.48 -8.29 -10.85
N ILE A 325 16.76 -7.17 -10.74
CA ILE A 325 17.29 -5.91 -10.22
C ILE A 325 17.59 -6.03 -8.72
N SER A 326 16.65 -6.58 -7.93
CA SER A 326 16.85 -6.82 -6.50
C SER A 326 18.09 -7.69 -6.27
N ARG A 327 18.22 -8.81 -6.99
CA ARG A 327 19.41 -9.68 -6.90
C ARG A 327 20.72 -8.97 -7.25
N LEU A 328 20.70 -8.02 -8.19
CA LEU A 328 21.87 -7.18 -8.52
C LEU A 328 22.16 -6.16 -7.42
N MET A 329 21.14 -5.54 -6.85
CA MET A 329 21.26 -4.60 -5.74
C MET A 329 21.81 -5.27 -4.48
N ASP A 330 21.40 -6.51 -4.20
CA ASP A 330 21.92 -7.32 -3.09
C ASP A 330 23.45 -7.53 -3.19
N LEU A 331 24.03 -7.44 -4.40
CA LEU A 331 25.48 -7.53 -4.58
C LEU A 331 26.24 -6.31 -4.07
N LEU A 332 25.59 -5.15 -3.94
CA LEU A 332 26.23 -3.95 -3.37
C LEU A 332 26.59 -4.15 -1.90
N GLU A 333 25.87 -5.04 -1.20
CA GLU A 333 26.12 -5.38 0.20
C GLU A 333 27.05 -6.61 0.35
N ASN A 334 27.44 -7.24 -0.76
CA ASN A 334 28.23 -8.47 -0.74
C ASN A 334 29.74 -8.19 -0.59
N GLY A 335 30.29 -8.51 0.58
CA GLY A 335 31.72 -8.36 0.89
C GLY A 335 32.62 -9.55 0.49
N LYS A 336 32.14 -10.53 -0.28
CA LYS A 336 32.94 -11.71 -0.67
C LYS A 336 34.04 -11.34 -1.67
N LEU A 337 35.23 -11.90 -1.49
CA LEU A 337 36.36 -11.70 -2.41
C LEU A 337 36.09 -12.40 -3.74
N LEU A 338 36.36 -11.70 -4.85
CA LEU A 338 36.21 -12.22 -6.21
C LEU A 338 36.97 -13.53 -6.43
N MET A 339 38.19 -13.60 -5.89
CA MET A 339 39.07 -14.77 -5.99
C MET A 339 38.53 -16.00 -5.23
N ASP A 340 37.75 -15.79 -4.17
CA ASP A 340 37.11 -16.87 -3.42
C ASP A 340 35.89 -17.41 -4.16
N ILE A 341 35.11 -16.53 -4.79
CA ILE A 341 33.95 -16.91 -5.61
C ILE A 341 34.39 -17.75 -6.82
N LEU A 342 35.52 -17.38 -7.43
CA LEU A 342 36.11 -18.09 -8.57
C LEU A 342 36.94 -19.31 -8.17
N GLY A 343 37.13 -19.58 -6.88
CA GLY A 343 37.95 -20.70 -6.39
C GLY A 343 39.46 -20.53 -6.63
N LEU A 344 39.88 -19.35 -7.11
CA LEU A 344 41.28 -19.04 -7.43
C LEU A 344 42.16 -18.97 -6.18
N SER A 345 41.60 -18.58 -5.03
CA SER A 345 42.34 -18.50 -3.76
C SER A 345 42.90 -19.84 -3.27
N ARG A 346 42.26 -20.96 -3.64
CA ARG A 346 42.75 -22.32 -3.35
C ARG A 346 43.76 -22.83 -4.39
N SER A 347 43.61 -22.41 -5.65
CA SER A 347 44.45 -22.87 -6.77
C SER A 347 45.86 -22.26 -6.76
N LEU A 348 46.03 -21.07 -6.19
CA LEU A 348 47.31 -20.36 -6.14
C LEU A 348 48.32 -20.90 -5.10
N GLY A 349 48.08 -22.09 -4.52
CA GLY A 349 49.07 -22.82 -3.72
C GLY A 349 49.79 -21.93 -2.70
N LEU A 350 49.10 -21.54 -1.62
CA LEU A 350 49.66 -20.74 -0.52
C LEU A 350 50.81 -21.48 0.20
N ILE A 351 52.03 -21.44 -0.35
CA ILE A 351 53.21 -22.03 0.29
C ILE A 351 54.21 -20.95 0.74
N ASN A 352 54.12 -19.70 0.22
CA ASN A 352 54.99 -18.63 0.74
C ASN A 352 54.40 -17.21 0.62
N PRO A 353 54.09 -16.51 1.73
CA PRO A 353 53.47 -15.18 1.72
C PRO A 353 54.37 -14.05 1.17
N LEU A 354 55.68 -14.26 1.09
CA LEU A 354 56.63 -13.29 0.52
C LEU A 354 56.63 -13.26 -1.03
N HIS A 355 56.32 -14.39 -1.69
CA HIS A 355 56.16 -14.42 -3.15
C HIS A 355 54.98 -13.56 -3.64
N LYS A 356 53.99 -13.33 -2.76
CA LYS A 356 52.81 -12.48 -3.01
C LYS A 356 53.13 -10.99 -3.17
N ILE A 357 54.32 -10.55 -2.73
CA ILE A 357 54.76 -9.15 -2.78
C ILE A 357 55.67 -8.91 -4.00
N THR A 358 56.37 -9.93 -4.47
CA THR A 358 57.42 -9.79 -5.49
C THR A 358 57.01 -10.29 -6.88
N GLU A 359 56.01 -11.17 -7.00
CA GLU A 359 55.51 -11.62 -8.30
C GLU A 359 54.14 -11.01 -8.56
N ALA A 360 54.02 -10.25 -9.67
CA ALA A 360 52.72 -9.90 -10.21
C ALA A 360 51.96 -11.21 -10.48
N PRO A 361 50.69 -11.35 -10.03
CA PRO A 361 49.93 -12.55 -10.31
C PRO A 361 49.93 -12.77 -11.83
N ILE A 362 50.47 -13.92 -12.25
CA ILE A 362 50.50 -14.40 -13.63
C ILE A 362 49.17 -14.02 -14.28
N THR A 363 49.19 -13.18 -15.31
CA THR A 363 47.96 -12.69 -15.94
C THR A 363 47.14 -13.88 -16.45
N ILE A 364 46.06 -14.20 -15.74
CA ILE A 364 45.18 -15.33 -16.08
C ILE A 364 44.20 -14.93 -17.18
N SER A 365 44.02 -13.62 -17.41
CA SER A 365 43.08 -13.08 -18.39
C SER A 365 43.36 -13.56 -19.81
N LYS A 366 42.28 -13.98 -20.47
CA LYS A 366 42.34 -14.56 -21.82
C LYS A 366 42.50 -13.50 -22.89
N LEU A 367 41.83 -12.36 -22.73
CA LEU A 367 41.93 -11.24 -23.67
C LEU A 367 43.35 -10.65 -23.69
N VAL A 368 43.94 -10.50 -22.50
CA VAL A 368 45.32 -10.02 -22.36
C VAL A 368 46.33 -11.02 -22.92
N LYS A 369 46.16 -12.33 -22.65
CA LYS A 369 47.01 -13.38 -23.26
C LYS A 369 46.93 -13.39 -24.79
N ALA A 370 45.74 -13.19 -25.34
CA ALA A 370 45.52 -13.09 -26.79
C ALA A 370 46.24 -11.86 -27.38
N ALA A 371 46.10 -10.69 -26.74
CA ALA A 371 46.77 -9.46 -27.16
C ALA A 371 48.31 -9.53 -27.05
N MET A 372 48.83 -10.27 -26.07
CA MET A 372 50.29 -10.46 -25.87
C MET A 372 50.90 -11.58 -26.72
N GLY A 373 50.11 -12.31 -27.52
CA GLY A 373 50.61 -13.41 -28.36
C GLY A 373 51.16 -14.62 -27.59
N HIS A 374 50.84 -14.75 -26.30
CA HIS A 374 51.32 -15.82 -25.42
C HIS A 374 50.21 -16.86 -25.18
N SER A 375 50.01 -17.76 -26.15
CA SER A 375 48.92 -18.76 -26.12
C SER A 375 49.28 -20.10 -25.46
N LYS A 376 50.54 -20.37 -25.09
CA LYS A 376 50.95 -21.74 -24.70
C LYS A 376 51.89 -21.73 -23.51
N ASN A 377 51.41 -22.28 -22.38
CA ASN A 377 52.20 -22.94 -21.30
C ASN A 377 52.18 -22.33 -19.89
N THR A 378 51.06 -21.82 -19.39
CA THR A 378 50.83 -21.71 -17.93
C THR A 378 49.44 -22.19 -17.58
N GLY A 379 49.28 -22.93 -16.47
CA GLY A 379 48.06 -23.67 -16.12
C GLY A 379 46.79 -22.84 -16.30
N ASP A 380 45.97 -23.20 -17.29
CA ASP A 380 44.79 -22.43 -17.67
C ASP A 380 43.70 -22.59 -16.62
N PHE A 381 43.39 -21.49 -15.92
CA PHE A 381 42.20 -21.40 -15.12
C PHE A 381 40.97 -21.56 -16.03
N LYS A 382 40.27 -22.69 -15.88
CA LYS A 382 38.97 -22.90 -16.50
C LYS A 382 37.91 -22.29 -15.58
N GLY A 383 37.58 -21.03 -15.85
CA GLY A 383 36.49 -20.35 -15.16
C GLY A 383 35.11 -20.96 -15.48
N PRO A 384 34.04 -20.51 -14.80
CA PRO A 384 32.70 -21.08 -14.91
C PRO A 384 32.00 -20.85 -16.27
N ILE A 385 32.53 -19.96 -17.11
CA ILE A 385 32.04 -19.68 -18.47
C ILE A 385 33.03 -20.32 -19.45
N ALA A 386 32.52 -21.10 -20.40
CA ALA A 386 33.34 -21.69 -21.47
C ALA A 386 33.94 -20.60 -22.38
N ASP A 387 35.16 -20.81 -22.83
CA ASP A 387 35.96 -19.84 -23.59
C ASP A 387 35.25 -19.42 -24.89
N ASP A 388 34.60 -20.38 -25.54
CA ASP A 388 33.82 -20.18 -26.76
C ASP A 388 32.64 -19.22 -26.57
N LEU A 389 32.16 -19.04 -25.34
CA LEU A 389 31.11 -18.08 -24.98
C LEU A 389 31.68 -16.80 -24.37
N LEU A 390 32.76 -16.91 -23.58
CA LEU A 390 33.39 -15.79 -22.91
C LEU A 390 34.03 -14.80 -23.90
N MET A 391 34.70 -15.30 -24.95
CA MET A 391 35.37 -14.44 -25.92
C MET A 391 34.37 -13.57 -26.70
N PRO A 392 33.25 -14.11 -27.26
CA PRO A 392 32.21 -13.28 -27.87
C PRO A 392 31.58 -12.24 -26.92
N LEU A 393 31.39 -12.58 -25.64
CA LEU A 393 30.91 -11.64 -24.62
C LEU A 393 31.90 -10.49 -24.39
N LEU A 394 33.20 -10.81 -24.31
CA LEU A 394 34.26 -9.81 -24.15
C LEU A 394 34.41 -8.94 -25.40
N TYR A 395 34.28 -9.50 -26.61
CA TYR A 395 34.29 -8.73 -27.86
C TYR A 395 33.04 -7.87 -28.01
N TYR A 396 31.90 -8.29 -27.47
CA TYR A 396 30.73 -7.42 -27.40
C TYR A 396 30.95 -6.22 -26.45
N VAL A 397 31.60 -6.44 -25.31
CA VAL A 397 31.91 -5.37 -24.34
C VAL A 397 33.05 -4.47 -24.84
N PHE A 398 34.10 -5.04 -25.42
CA PHE A 398 35.29 -4.40 -25.98
C PHE A 398 35.50 -4.79 -27.45
N PRO A 399 34.74 -4.21 -28.39
CA PRO A 399 34.82 -4.55 -29.81
C PRO A 399 36.16 -4.19 -30.44
N ASP A 400 36.84 -3.18 -29.92
CA ASP A 400 38.15 -2.70 -30.36
C ASP A 400 39.32 -3.63 -29.96
N ALA A 401 39.07 -4.68 -29.18
CA ALA A 401 40.08 -5.69 -28.85
C ALA A 401 40.37 -6.68 -29.99
N VAL A 402 39.55 -6.67 -31.06
CA VAL A 402 39.71 -7.51 -32.25
C VAL A 402 39.54 -6.64 -33.50
N GLU A 403 40.22 -7.00 -34.58
CA GLU A 403 40.04 -6.36 -35.90
C GLU A 403 38.70 -6.74 -36.58
N ASP A 404 37.74 -7.30 -35.84
CA ASP A 404 36.46 -7.78 -36.35
C ASP A 404 35.34 -6.75 -36.12
N ASP A 405 34.70 -6.31 -37.20
CA ASP A 405 33.71 -5.22 -37.23
C ASP A 405 32.32 -5.62 -36.71
N THR A 406 32.19 -6.78 -36.05
CA THR A 406 30.89 -7.38 -35.73
C THR A 406 30.06 -6.58 -34.69
N PHE A 407 30.72 -5.93 -33.71
CA PHE A 407 30.03 -5.26 -32.58
C PHE A 407 30.47 -3.81 -32.33
N ASN A 408 30.74 -3.03 -33.37
CA ASN A 408 31.22 -1.65 -33.22
C ASN A 408 30.34 -0.77 -32.33
N TYR A 409 30.97 0.17 -31.61
CA TYR A 409 30.24 1.17 -30.83
C TYR A 409 29.44 2.10 -31.74
N PRO A 410 28.29 2.62 -31.28
CA PRO A 410 27.56 3.65 -32.02
C PRO A 410 28.45 4.89 -32.25
N GLU A 411 28.42 5.45 -33.46
CA GLU A 411 29.16 6.69 -33.79
C GLU A 411 28.69 7.90 -32.96
N LYS A 412 27.45 7.83 -32.44
CA LYS A 412 26.86 8.85 -31.57
C LYS A 412 26.25 8.18 -30.35
N PHE A 413 26.72 8.60 -29.18
CA PHE A 413 26.12 8.23 -27.91
C PHE A 413 24.98 9.20 -27.59
N GLU A 414 23.75 8.78 -27.88
CA GLU A 414 22.57 9.52 -27.45
C GLU A 414 22.36 9.30 -25.94
N VAL A 415 22.58 10.35 -25.16
CA VAL A 415 22.17 10.35 -23.75
C VAL A 415 20.74 10.90 -23.70
N GLU A 416 19.78 10.05 -23.30
CA GLU A 416 18.34 10.29 -23.40
C GLU A 416 17.80 11.50 -22.61
N PHE A 417 18.65 12.24 -21.88
CA PHE A 417 18.27 13.44 -21.13
C PHE A 417 17.76 14.61 -22.00
N LYS A 418 17.97 14.59 -23.33
CA LYS A 418 17.77 15.77 -24.20
C LYS A 418 16.65 15.68 -25.24
N GLN A 419 15.88 14.60 -25.33
CA GLN A 419 14.70 14.58 -26.19
C GLN A 419 13.45 15.02 -25.41
N ALA A 420 13.15 16.32 -25.49
CA ALA A 420 12.01 16.96 -24.84
C ALA A 420 10.65 16.70 -25.54
N ASP A 421 10.63 15.97 -26.67
CA ASP A 421 9.47 15.95 -27.58
C ASP A 421 8.67 14.63 -27.63
N SER A 422 8.98 13.63 -26.80
CA SER A 422 8.14 12.43 -26.70
C SER A 422 7.17 12.57 -25.53
N SER A 423 5.87 12.67 -25.81
CA SER A 423 4.76 12.83 -24.85
C SER A 423 4.49 11.62 -23.93
N GLU A 424 5.46 10.74 -23.72
CA GLU A 424 5.32 9.55 -22.89
C GLU A 424 5.99 9.75 -21.52
N PRO A 425 5.30 9.49 -20.41
CA PRO A 425 5.88 9.58 -19.08
C PRO A 425 6.98 8.51 -18.93
N ARG A 426 8.24 8.94 -18.98
CA ARG A 426 9.38 8.02 -18.87
C ARG A 426 9.56 7.58 -17.41
N LEU A 427 9.49 6.27 -17.17
CA LEU A 427 9.90 5.68 -15.90
C LEU A 427 11.39 6.05 -15.67
N CYS A 428 11.68 6.78 -14.58
CA CYS A 428 13.05 7.11 -14.11
C CYS A 428 13.75 8.36 -14.68
N HIS A 429 13.02 9.46 -14.99
CA HIS A 429 13.63 10.77 -15.31
C HIS A 429 14.69 11.26 -14.28
N TYR A 430 14.55 10.88 -13.00
CA TYR A 430 15.43 11.33 -11.91
C TYR A 430 16.72 10.50 -11.75
N VAL A 431 16.91 9.44 -12.54
CA VAL A 431 18.08 8.54 -12.42
C VAL A 431 19.11 8.88 -13.48
N LYS A 432 20.39 8.97 -13.10
CA LYS A 432 21.50 9.11 -14.04
C LYS A 432 21.63 7.82 -14.87
N THR A 433 21.50 7.91 -16.19
CA THR A 433 21.60 6.77 -17.11
C THR A 433 22.82 6.89 -18.01
N SER A 434 23.33 5.74 -18.48
CA SER A 434 24.37 5.68 -19.51
C SER A 434 23.73 5.70 -20.91
N PRO A 435 24.44 6.22 -21.93
CA PRO A 435 23.95 6.17 -23.31
C PRO A 435 23.81 4.72 -23.79
N VAL A 436 22.77 4.46 -24.58
CA VAL A 436 22.51 3.15 -25.15
C VAL A 436 23.69 2.73 -26.03
N GLY A 437 24.15 1.48 -25.86
CA GLY A 437 25.26 0.93 -26.62
C GLY A 437 26.66 1.33 -26.14
N GLY A 438 26.79 2.23 -25.15
CA GLY A 438 28.08 2.56 -24.52
C GLY A 438 28.64 1.43 -23.65
N LEU A 439 29.91 1.53 -23.26
CA LEU A 439 30.61 0.51 -22.46
C LEU A 439 29.84 0.13 -21.19
N VAL A 440 29.40 1.13 -20.41
CA VAL A 440 28.65 0.92 -19.16
C VAL A 440 27.32 0.22 -19.44
N TRP A 441 26.60 0.61 -20.50
CA TRP A 441 25.33 -0.01 -20.86
C TRP A 441 25.50 -1.47 -21.27
N ARG A 442 26.47 -1.77 -22.15
CA ARG A 442 26.76 -3.14 -22.59
C ARG A 442 27.18 -4.02 -21.43
N LEU A 443 28.03 -3.50 -20.54
CA LEU A 443 28.45 -4.20 -19.33
C LEU A 443 27.27 -4.48 -18.40
N SER A 444 26.41 -3.49 -18.13
CA SER A 444 25.25 -3.66 -17.25
C SER A 444 24.27 -4.73 -17.75
N VAL A 445 23.92 -4.69 -19.04
CA VAL A 445 23.01 -5.68 -19.64
C VAL A 445 23.61 -7.09 -19.62
N THR A 446 24.90 -7.20 -19.99
CA THR A 446 25.62 -8.48 -19.98
C THR A 446 25.75 -9.04 -18.57
N ALA A 447 26.11 -8.20 -17.60
CA ALA A 447 26.22 -8.57 -16.19
C ALA A 447 24.88 -9.05 -15.62
N ALA A 448 23.79 -8.30 -15.87
CA ALA A 448 22.45 -8.67 -15.43
C ALA A 448 22.01 -10.02 -16.00
N ARG A 449 22.26 -10.24 -17.29
CA ARG A 449 21.87 -11.48 -17.97
C ARG A 449 22.68 -12.69 -17.50
N LEU A 450 24.00 -12.55 -17.35
CA LEU A 450 24.86 -13.61 -16.83
C LEU A 450 24.52 -13.95 -15.38
N HIS A 451 24.25 -12.94 -14.56
CA HIS A 451 23.82 -13.14 -13.18
C HIS A 451 22.48 -13.87 -13.10
N HIS A 452 21.52 -13.54 -13.98
CA HIS A 452 20.24 -14.23 -14.04
C HIS A 452 20.37 -15.71 -14.45
N ALA A 453 21.26 -16.04 -15.40
CA ALA A 453 21.34 -17.39 -15.96
C ALA A 453 22.30 -18.35 -15.23
N GLY A 454 23.46 -17.84 -14.81
CA GLY A 454 24.53 -18.63 -14.20
C GLY A 454 24.90 -18.20 -12.79
N GLY A 455 24.18 -17.21 -12.22
CA GLY A 455 24.37 -16.73 -10.87
C GLY A 455 25.68 -15.95 -10.66
N LEU A 456 26.04 -15.80 -9.39
CA LEU A 456 27.22 -15.04 -8.96
C LEU A 456 28.55 -15.51 -9.58
N PRO A 457 28.84 -16.82 -9.78
CA PRO A 457 30.10 -17.25 -10.37
C PRO A 457 30.30 -16.76 -11.82
N TYR A 458 29.23 -16.70 -12.61
CA TYR A 458 29.30 -16.23 -14.00
C TYR A 458 29.59 -14.74 -14.06
N LEU A 459 28.88 -13.96 -13.24
CA LEU A 459 29.14 -12.53 -13.10
C LEU A 459 30.57 -12.26 -12.61
N ALA A 460 31.04 -13.02 -11.61
CA ALA A 460 32.39 -12.90 -11.09
C ALA A 460 33.45 -13.18 -12.17
N HIS A 461 33.22 -14.15 -13.04
CA HIS A 461 34.16 -14.48 -14.11
C HIS A 461 34.23 -13.38 -15.17
N LEU A 462 33.08 -12.84 -15.59
CA LEU A 462 33.04 -11.67 -16.47
C LEU A 462 33.73 -10.46 -15.83
N TRP A 463 33.42 -10.18 -14.56
CA TRP A 463 34.00 -9.04 -13.85
C TRP A 463 35.52 -9.16 -13.72
N TYR A 464 36.02 -10.37 -13.44
CA TYR A 464 37.45 -10.64 -13.41
C TYR A 464 38.13 -10.29 -14.74
N GLU A 465 37.65 -10.83 -15.86
CA GLU A 465 38.21 -10.54 -17.19
C GLU A 465 38.09 -9.06 -17.56
N PHE A 466 36.95 -8.43 -17.24
CA PHE A 466 36.75 -7.00 -17.46
C PHE A 466 37.78 -6.14 -16.71
N THR A 467 38.05 -6.45 -15.43
CA THR A 467 39.06 -5.70 -14.66
C THR A 467 40.48 -5.92 -15.16
N GLN A 468 40.80 -7.13 -15.63
CA GLN A 468 42.11 -7.44 -16.20
C GLN A 468 42.33 -6.72 -17.53
N GLU A 469 41.31 -6.64 -18.38
CA GLU A 469 41.38 -5.87 -19.62
C GLU A 469 41.56 -4.38 -19.36
N LEU A 470 40.84 -3.81 -18.38
CA LEU A 470 41.05 -2.42 -17.97
C LEU A 470 42.47 -2.18 -17.45
N GLN A 471 43.01 -3.11 -16.66
CA GLN A 471 44.40 -3.04 -16.20
C GLN A 471 45.38 -3.08 -17.37
N TYR A 472 45.19 -4.00 -18.31
CA TYR A 472 46.02 -4.11 -19.51
C TYR A 472 46.02 -2.83 -20.33
N ARG A 473 44.83 -2.26 -20.59
CA ARG A 473 44.70 -0.98 -21.30
C ARG A 473 45.38 0.16 -20.58
N TRP A 474 45.24 0.22 -19.25
CA TRP A 474 45.93 1.22 -18.44
C TRP A 474 47.46 1.10 -18.55
N GLU A 475 48.00 -0.11 -18.43
CA GLU A 475 49.44 -0.39 -18.55
C GLU A 475 49.99 -0.06 -19.94
N HIS A 476 49.20 -0.29 -20.99
CA HIS A 476 49.58 -0.08 -22.39
C HIS A 476 49.13 1.27 -22.96
N ARG A 477 48.52 2.14 -22.14
CA ARG A 477 48.01 3.47 -22.52
C ARG A 477 46.98 3.43 -23.65
N ILE A 478 46.16 2.39 -23.69
CA ILE A 478 45.03 2.26 -24.61
C ILE A 478 43.84 3.01 -23.99
N PRO A 479 43.16 3.91 -24.74
CA PRO A 479 41.99 4.60 -24.23
C PRO A 479 40.85 3.61 -23.92
N VAL A 480 40.06 3.92 -22.89
CA VAL A 480 38.81 3.19 -22.60
C VAL A 480 37.70 3.74 -23.52
N PRO A 481 36.94 2.88 -24.21
CA PRO A 481 35.94 3.32 -25.19
C PRO A 481 34.74 4.06 -24.62
#